data_AF-A0A914QF42-F1
#
_entry.id   AF-A0A914QF42-F1
#
_cell.length_a   1.000
_cell.length_b   1.000
_cell.length_c   1.000
_cell.angle_alpha   90.00
_cell.angle_beta   90.00
_cell.angle_gamma   90.00
#
_symmetry.space_group_name_H-M   'P 1'
#
loop_
_entity.id
_entity.type
_entity.pdbx_description
1 polymer ?
#
loop_
_entity_poly.entity_id
_entity_poly.type
_entity_poly.pdbx_seq_one_letter_code
_entity_poly.pdbx_strand_id
1 'polypeptide(L)'
;MHKNPFQGSVSFDNIGFAWVAIFLVISLEGWSDIMHYTQDAHSFWNWIYFVLLIVIGAFFMINLCLVVIATQFAETKRRETERIRQERKRMQSCASLTSSEQGANASSKNGGNDSVYAALVKMIAHFSRRGKPR
;
A
#
# COMPACT_ATOMS: atom_id res chain seq x y z
N MET A 1 -52.02 -8.90 -10.06
CA MET A 1 -50.66 -9.43 -10.27
C MET A 1 -49.67 -8.41 -9.72
N HIS A 2 -49.19 -8.61 -8.50
CA HIS A 2 -48.13 -7.77 -7.93
C HIS A 2 -46.84 -8.06 -8.71
N LYS A 3 -46.34 -7.06 -9.45
CA LYS A 3 -45.03 -7.12 -10.10
C LYS A 3 -43.96 -6.88 -9.04
N ASN A 4 -42.93 -7.72 -9.02
CA ASN A 4 -41.76 -7.54 -8.16
C ASN A 4 -41.18 -6.12 -8.35
N PRO A 5 -40.79 -5.43 -7.27
CA PRO A 5 -40.15 -4.11 -7.36
C PRO A 5 -38.84 -4.21 -8.17
N PHE A 6 -38.44 -3.10 -8.81
CA PHE A 6 -37.33 -3.06 -9.79
C PHE A 6 -37.51 -3.94 -11.05
N GLN A 7 -38.73 -4.00 -11.62
CA GLN A 7 -39.02 -4.77 -12.83
C GLN A 7 -38.70 -6.29 -12.73
N GLY A 8 -38.61 -6.86 -11.52
CA GLY A 8 -38.21 -8.27 -11.33
C GLY A 8 -36.70 -8.53 -11.37
N SER A 9 -35.88 -7.48 -11.28
CA SER A 9 -34.41 -7.59 -11.29
C SER A 9 -33.83 -7.91 -9.90
N VAL A 10 -34.56 -7.58 -8.84
CA VAL A 10 -34.21 -7.90 -7.46
C VAL A 10 -35.24 -8.90 -6.95
N SER A 11 -34.94 -10.17 -7.10
CA SER A 11 -35.83 -11.26 -6.69
C SER A 11 -34.98 -12.41 -6.17
N PHE A 12 -35.33 -12.96 -5.01
CA PHE A 12 -34.67 -14.14 -4.45
C PHE A 12 -35.19 -15.46 -5.05
N ASP A 13 -36.09 -15.36 -6.04
CA ASP A 13 -36.71 -16.50 -6.71
C ASP A 13 -35.71 -17.28 -7.59
N ASN A 14 -34.63 -16.63 -8.03
CA ASN A 14 -33.57 -17.24 -8.81
C ASN A 14 -32.21 -17.00 -8.15
N ILE A 15 -31.38 -18.04 -8.11
CA ILE A 15 -30.05 -17.98 -7.47
C ILE A 15 -29.14 -16.88 -8.06
N GLY A 16 -29.24 -16.62 -9.38
CA GLY A 16 -28.44 -15.59 -10.05
C GLY A 16 -28.80 -14.17 -9.63
N PHE A 17 -30.10 -13.85 -9.55
CA PHE A 17 -30.55 -12.53 -9.09
C PHE A 17 -30.32 -12.34 -7.59
N ALA A 18 -30.44 -13.42 -6.79
CA ALA A 18 -30.07 -13.40 -5.38
C ALA A 18 -28.59 -13.06 -5.18
N TRP A 19 -27.69 -13.64 -5.98
CA TRP A 19 -26.26 -13.32 -5.91
C TRP A 19 -25.98 -11.85 -6.21
N VAL A 20 -26.57 -11.31 -7.28
CA VAL A 20 -26.43 -9.90 -7.64
C VAL A 20 -26.93 -8.99 -6.51
N ALA A 21 -28.08 -9.31 -5.91
CA ALA A 21 -28.61 -8.55 -4.78
C ALA A 21 -27.68 -8.60 -3.56
N ILE A 22 -27.10 -9.76 -3.25
CA ILE A 22 -26.12 -9.91 -2.16
C ILE A 22 -24.87 -9.07 -2.44
N PHE A 23 -24.34 -9.09 -3.67
CA PHE A 23 -23.20 -8.24 -4.04
C PHE A 23 -23.52 -6.76 -3.88
N LEU A 24 -24.70 -6.32 -4.30
CA LEU A 24 -25.17 -4.93 -4.14
C LEU A 24 -25.19 -4.51 -2.66
N VAL A 25 -25.71 -5.37 -1.80
CA VAL A 25 -25.76 -5.14 -0.36
C VAL A 25 -24.36 -5.05 0.25
N ILE A 26 -23.43 -5.93 -0.15
CA ILE A 26 -22.03 -5.89 0.32
C ILE A 26 -21.33 -4.61 -0.13
N SER A 27 -21.66 -4.10 -1.33
CA SER A 27 -21.12 -2.84 -1.86
C SER A 27 -21.66 -1.58 -1.17
N LEU A 28 -22.64 -1.71 -0.27
CA LEU A 28 -23.32 -0.59 0.40
C LEU A 28 -24.00 0.39 -0.57
N GLU A 29 -24.31 -0.06 -1.78
CA GLU A 29 -25.06 0.73 -2.77
C GLU A 29 -26.49 0.20 -2.83
N GLY A 30 -27.50 1.07 -2.66
CA GLY A 30 -28.92 0.66 -2.74
C GLY A 30 -29.37 -0.38 -1.71
N TRP A 31 -28.52 -0.72 -0.73
CA TRP A 31 -28.78 -1.75 0.28
C TRP A 31 -29.96 -1.41 1.19
N SER A 32 -30.12 -0.12 1.53
CA SER A 32 -31.22 0.36 2.37
C SER A 32 -32.55 0.13 1.67
N ASP A 33 -32.63 0.37 0.36
CA ASP A 33 -33.86 0.23 -0.41
C ASP A 33 -34.25 -1.25 -0.48
N ILE A 34 -33.28 -2.13 -0.78
CA ILE A 34 -33.49 -3.60 -0.80
C ILE A 34 -33.95 -4.11 0.57
N MET A 35 -33.36 -3.61 1.66
CA MET A 35 -33.77 -3.95 3.01
C MET A 35 -35.22 -3.52 3.28
N HIS A 36 -35.60 -2.28 2.96
CA HIS A 36 -36.97 -1.80 3.16
C HIS A 36 -37.98 -2.63 2.35
N TYR A 37 -37.68 -2.93 1.08
CA TYR A 37 -38.53 -3.81 0.27
C TYR A 37 -38.70 -5.21 0.88
N THR A 38 -37.64 -5.76 1.47
CA THR A 38 -37.69 -7.08 2.12
C THR A 38 -38.44 -7.03 3.46
N GLN A 39 -38.31 -5.93 4.20
CA GLN A 39 -38.97 -5.71 5.47
C GLN A 39 -40.49 -5.62 5.31
N ASP A 40 -40.95 -4.90 4.29
CA ASP A 40 -42.37 -4.75 3.96
C ASP A 40 -43.00 -6.07 3.49
N ALA A 41 -42.21 -6.97 2.91
CA ALA A 41 -42.70 -8.25 2.40
C ALA A 41 -42.82 -9.37 3.46
N HIS A 42 -41.96 -9.36 4.50
CA HIS A 42 -41.80 -10.55 5.35
C HIS A 42 -41.94 -10.28 6.86
N SER A 43 -41.18 -9.32 7.43
CA SER A 43 -41.28 -8.93 8.85
C SER A 43 -40.30 -7.80 9.21
N PHE A 44 -40.61 -7.03 10.25
CA PHE A 44 -39.75 -5.96 10.78
C PHE A 44 -38.38 -6.47 11.26
N TRP A 45 -38.24 -7.72 11.69
CA TRP A 45 -36.98 -8.24 12.24
C TRP A 45 -35.89 -8.55 11.21
N ASN A 46 -36.14 -8.39 9.90
CA ASN A 46 -35.17 -8.72 8.85
C ASN A 46 -33.98 -7.77 8.76
N TRP A 47 -34.07 -6.56 9.34
CA TRP A 47 -32.95 -5.61 9.33
C TRP A 47 -31.68 -6.20 9.96
N ILE A 48 -31.82 -7.07 10.98
CA ILE A 48 -30.66 -7.69 11.64
C ILE A 48 -29.88 -8.61 10.71
N TYR A 49 -30.57 -9.32 9.81
CA TYR A 49 -29.94 -10.17 8.81
C TYR A 49 -29.09 -9.36 7.85
N PHE A 50 -29.63 -8.24 7.33
CA PHE A 50 -28.91 -7.35 6.43
C PHE A 50 -27.71 -6.68 7.12
N VAL A 51 -27.86 -6.26 8.38
CA VAL A 51 -26.75 -5.67 9.16
C VAL A 51 -25.62 -6.68 9.37
N LEU A 52 -25.94 -7.91 9.76
CA LEU A 52 -24.93 -8.96 9.93
C LEU A 52 -24.25 -9.31 8.61
N LEU A 53 -25.00 -9.39 7.51
CA LEU A 53 -24.47 -9.64 6.17
C LEU A 53 -23.51 -8.52 5.75
N ILE A 54 -23.86 -7.26 6.00
CA ILE A 54 -22.99 -6.11 5.73
C ILE A 54 -21.71 -6.16 6.56
N VAL A 55 -21.80 -6.45 7.87
CA VAL A 55 -20.62 -6.51 8.74
C VAL A 55 -19.67 -7.61 8.29
N ILE A 56 -20.20 -8.81 8.04
CA ILE A 56 -19.41 -9.96 7.60
C ILE A 56 -18.83 -9.69 6.19
N GLY A 57 -19.65 -9.18 5.27
CA GLY A 57 -19.23 -8.83 3.91
C GLY A 57 -18.14 -7.77 3.89
N ALA A 58 -18.30 -6.70 4.67
CA ALA A 58 -17.32 -5.63 4.80
C ALA A 58 -16.00 -6.13 5.40
N PHE A 59 -16.05 -7.00 6.41
CA PHE A 59 -14.85 -7.62 6.97
C PHE A 59 -14.06 -8.38 5.90
N PHE A 60 -14.73 -9.21 5.10
CA PHE A 60 -14.07 -9.92 4.00
C PHE A 60 -13.55 -8.97 2.92
N MET A 61 -14.33 -7.96 2.51
CA MET A 61 -13.91 -6.98 1.50
C MET A 61 -12.69 -6.19 1.96
N ILE A 62 -12.65 -5.75 3.22
CA ILE A 62 -11.50 -5.06 3.81
C ILE A 62 -10.29 -5.99 3.82
N ASN A 63 -10.44 -7.23 4.29
CA ASN A 63 -9.33 -8.19 4.35
C ASN A 63 -8.78 -8.53 2.95
N LEU A 64 -9.65 -8.68 1.95
CA LEU A 64 -9.26 -8.92 0.57
C LEU A 64 -8.52 -7.70 0.00
N CYS A 65 -9.05 -6.50 0.21
CA CYS A 65 -8.42 -5.26 -0.21
C CYS A 65 -7.04 -5.06 0.45
N LEU A 66 -6.92 -5.32 1.76
CA LEU A 66 -5.67 -5.23 2.50
C LEU A 66 -4.61 -6.19 1.95
N VAL A 67 -4.97 -7.44 1.67
CA VAL A 67 -4.04 -8.42 1.07
C VAL A 67 -3.57 -7.95 -0.30
N VAL A 68 -4.48 -7.47 -1.15
CA VAL A 68 -4.12 -6.95 -2.48
C VAL A 68 -3.23 -5.72 -2.40
N ILE A 69 -3.55 -4.75 -1.52
CA ILE A 69 -2.73 -3.56 -1.32
C ILE A 69 -1.36 -3.95 -0.75
N ALA A 70 -1.30 -4.85 0.24
CA ALA A 70 -0.06 -5.29 0.85
C ALA A 70 0.84 -6.02 -0.15
N THR A 71 0.27 -6.89 -0.99
CA THR A 71 1.02 -7.59 -2.05
C THR A 71 1.56 -6.62 -3.09
N GLN A 72 0.73 -5.69 -3.58
CA GLN A 72 1.16 -4.66 -4.55
C GLN A 72 2.21 -3.70 -3.95
N PHE A 73 2.06 -3.33 -2.69
CA PHE A 73 3.03 -2.51 -1.97
C PHE A 73 4.35 -3.26 -1.77
N ALA A 74 4.30 -4.53 -1.38
CA ALA A 74 5.50 -5.38 -1.24
C ALA A 74 6.23 -5.56 -2.58
N GLU A 75 5.50 -5.77 -3.68
CA GLU A 75 6.08 -5.83 -5.02
C GLU A 75 6.75 -4.50 -5.40
N THR A 76 6.06 -3.39 -5.16
CA THR A 76 6.60 -2.04 -5.44
C THR A 76 7.87 -1.78 -4.63
N LYS A 77 7.84 -2.08 -3.31
CA LYS A 77 9.00 -1.95 -2.43
C LYS A 77 10.16 -2.84 -2.82
N ARG A 78 9.88 -4.08 -3.27
CA ARG A 78 10.91 -4.98 -3.77
C ARG A 78 11.59 -4.42 -5.02
N ARG A 79 10.81 -3.88 -5.97
CA ARG A 79 11.33 -3.25 -7.19
C ARG A 79 12.20 -2.02 -6.87
N GLU A 80 11.78 -1.17 -5.94
CA GLU A 80 12.58 -0.02 -5.48
C GLU A 80 13.88 -0.48 -4.81
N THR A 81 13.80 -1.46 -3.90
CA THR A 81 14.97 -1.96 -3.15
C THR A 81 16.01 -2.59 -4.07
N GLU A 82 15.58 -3.33 -5.09
CA GLU A 82 16.48 -3.92 -6.08
C GLU A 82 17.18 -2.85 -6.93
N ARG A 83 16.48 -1.77 -7.32
CA ARG A 83 17.09 -0.62 -8.04
C ARG A 83 18.16 0.07 -7.21
N ILE A 84 17.86 0.39 -5.95
CA ILE A 84 18.83 1.02 -5.02
C ILE A 84 20.05 0.12 -4.82
N ARG A 85 19.85 -1.20 -4.71
CA ARG A 85 20.96 -2.15 -4.56
C ARG A 85 21.85 -2.22 -5.80
N GLN A 86 21.28 -2.12 -7.00
CA GLN A 86 22.06 -2.08 -8.25
C GLN A 86 22.87 -0.79 -8.38
N GLU A 87 22.29 0.35 -8.05
CA GLU A 87 23.00 1.63 -8.03
C GLU A 87 24.17 1.60 -7.03
N ARG A 88 23.94 1.08 -5.82
CA ARG A 88 25.01 0.90 -4.82
C ARG A 88 26.13 0.00 -5.33
N LYS A 89 25.82 -1.11 -6.02
CA LYS A 89 26.84 -1.98 -6.62
C LYS A 89 27.66 -1.25 -7.69
N ARG A 90 27.01 -0.47 -8.58
CA ARG A 90 27.71 0.33 -9.61
C ARG A 90 28.62 1.40 -8.99
N MET A 91 28.15 2.07 -7.94
CA MET A 91 28.97 3.06 -7.22
C MET A 91 30.18 2.41 -6.53
N GLN A 92 30.02 1.21 -5.96
CA GLN A 92 31.15 0.45 -5.41
C GLN A 92 32.17 0.06 -6.48
N SER A 93 31.73 -0.35 -7.68
CA SER A 93 32.63 -0.68 -8.78
C SER A 93 33.46 0.52 -9.26
N CYS A 94 32.87 1.72 -9.32
CA CYS A 94 33.56 2.95 -9.72
C CYS A 94 34.51 3.47 -8.63
N ALA A 95 34.10 3.42 -7.36
CA ALA A 95 34.95 3.80 -6.23
C ALA A 95 36.20 2.91 -6.08
N SER A 96 36.10 1.64 -6.50
CA SER A 96 37.22 0.70 -6.48
C SER A 96 38.32 1.08 -7.50
N LEU A 97 37.95 1.62 -8.68
CA LEU A 97 38.90 1.99 -9.73
C LEU A 97 39.73 3.23 -9.38
N THR A 98 39.13 4.22 -8.69
CA THR A 98 39.86 5.38 -8.16
C THR A 98 40.83 4.99 -7.04
N SER A 99 40.58 3.88 -6.34
CA SER A 99 41.45 3.42 -5.24
C SER A 99 42.74 2.74 -5.76
N SER A 100 42.72 2.20 -6.98
CA SER A 100 43.88 1.58 -7.64
C SER A 100 44.93 2.59 -8.13
N GLU A 101 44.59 3.87 -8.26
CA GLU A 101 45.54 4.90 -8.74
C GLU A 101 46.30 5.60 -7.59
N GLN A 102 45.95 5.33 -6.33
CA GLN A 102 46.62 5.90 -5.14
C GLN A 102 47.37 4.81 -4.34
N GLY A 103 47.89 3.79 -5.01
CA GLY A 103 48.62 2.67 -4.40
C GLY A 103 50.09 2.93 -4.08
N ALA A 104 50.48 4.10 -3.56
CA ALA A 104 51.87 4.29 -3.13
C ALA A 104 52.11 5.46 -2.16
N ASN A 105 51.33 5.65 -1.08
CA ASN A 105 51.82 6.19 0.20
C ASN A 105 50.70 6.33 1.25
N ALA A 106 51.02 5.91 2.49
CA ALA A 106 50.29 6.12 3.75
C ALA A 106 49.18 5.10 4.12
N SER A 107 49.63 4.02 4.74
CA SER A 107 49.25 3.55 6.10
C SER A 107 47.79 3.74 6.56
N SER A 108 47.13 2.58 6.70
CA SER A 108 46.33 2.17 7.87
C SER A 108 45.48 3.26 8.57
N LYS A 109 44.17 3.24 8.34
CA LYS A 109 43.20 3.02 9.43
C LYS A 109 41.78 2.75 8.92
N ASN A 110 41.24 1.70 9.53
CA ASN A 110 39.85 1.27 9.63
C ASN A 110 38.83 2.42 9.71
N GLY A 111 37.81 2.42 8.86
CA GLY A 111 36.63 3.26 9.09
C GLY A 111 35.75 3.50 7.87
N GLY A 112 34.83 2.57 7.57
CA GLY A 112 33.73 2.78 6.61
C GLY A 112 32.78 3.94 6.99
N ASN A 113 32.96 4.54 8.17
CA ASN A 113 32.26 5.72 8.66
C ASN A 113 33.09 7.02 8.53
N ASP A 114 34.37 6.92 8.18
CA ASP A 114 35.27 8.08 8.15
C ASP A 114 34.99 8.98 6.95
N SER A 115 34.46 8.45 5.84
CA SER A 115 34.25 9.24 4.61
C SER A 115 33.22 10.36 4.77
N VAL A 116 32.08 10.10 5.43
CA VAL A 116 30.98 11.08 5.54
C VAL A 116 31.30 12.14 6.58
N TYR A 117 31.74 11.73 7.78
CA TYR A 117 32.12 12.66 8.83
C TYR A 117 33.37 13.46 8.44
N ALA A 118 34.37 12.84 7.80
CA ALA A 118 35.55 13.57 7.33
C ALA A 118 35.20 14.60 6.26
N ALA A 119 34.25 14.31 5.34
CA ALA A 119 33.79 15.27 4.35
C ALA A 119 33.07 16.47 4.99
N LEU A 120 32.18 16.21 5.95
CA LEU A 120 31.50 17.26 6.72
C LEU A 120 32.50 18.13 7.50
N VAL A 121 33.45 17.51 8.20
CA VAL A 121 34.49 18.22 8.95
C VAL A 121 35.39 19.04 8.03
N LYS A 122 35.75 18.52 6.84
CA LYS A 122 36.54 19.26 5.84
C LYS A 122 35.79 20.48 5.31
N MET A 123 34.50 20.33 5.04
CA MET A 123 33.66 21.42 4.55
C MET A 123 33.53 22.53 5.60
N ILE A 124 33.29 22.17 6.86
CA ILE A 124 33.25 23.10 7.99
C ILE A 124 34.61 23.80 8.15
N ALA A 125 35.72 23.05 8.16
CA ALA A 125 37.06 23.60 8.29
C ALA A 125 37.44 24.55 7.13
N HIS A 126 37.01 24.23 5.89
CA HIS A 126 37.20 25.10 4.73
C HIS A 126 36.39 26.40 4.87
N PHE A 127 35.18 26.33 5.42
CA PHE A 127 34.33 27.50 5.67
C PHE A 127 34.90 28.39 6.78
N SER A 128 35.40 27.80 7.87
CA SER A 128 36.02 28.55 8.98
C SER A 128 37.30 29.28 8.57
N ARG A 129 38.02 28.78 7.56
CA ARG A 129 39.17 29.48 6.98
C ARG A 129 38.78 30.68 6.10
N ARG A 130 37.63 30.59 5.42
CA ARG A 130 37.10 31.68 4.57
C ARG A 130 36.29 32.72 5.35
N GLY A 131 35.76 32.33 6.51
CA GLY A 131 34.89 33.16 7.33
C GLY A 131 35.59 33.95 8.43
N LYS A 132 36.93 34.02 8.48
CA LYS A 132 37.63 34.92 9.42
C LYS A 132 37.64 36.34 8.82
N PRO A 133 36.77 37.26 9.27
CA PRO A 133 36.85 38.65 8.87
C PRO A 133 38.11 39.23 9.52
N ARG A 134 38.84 40.08 8.79
CA ARG A 134 39.89 40.92 9.38
C ARG A 134 39.27 41.90 10.36
#